data_AF-N8X324-F1
#
_entry.id   AF-N8X324-F1
#
_cell.length_a   1.000
_cell.length_b   1.000
_cell.length_c   1.000
_cell.angle_alpha   90.00
_cell.angle_beta   90.00
_cell.angle_gamma   90.00
#
_symmetry.space_group_name_H-M   'P 1'
#
loop_
_entity.id
_entity.type
_entity.pdbx_description
1 polymer ?
#
loop_
_entity_poly.entity_id
_entity_poly.type
_entity_poly.pdbx_seq_one_letter_code
_entity_poly.pdbx_strand_id
1 'polypeptide(L)' 'MKWYSMTQVASELGVCLNTFKKYYLEKYPPDQEFGVQKKYTASTVVRMKKEILKEGA' A
#
# COMPACT_ATOMS: atom_id res chain seq x y z
N MET A 1 6.65 3.24 -15.88
CA MET A 1 6.54 3.09 -14.41
C MET A 1 5.07 3.17 -14.02
N LYS A 2 4.49 2.14 -13.41
CA LYS A 2 3.08 2.18 -12.95
C LYS A 2 3.05 2.65 -11.50
N TRP A 3 2.27 3.70 -11.24
CA TRP A 3 2.01 4.23 -9.92
C TRP A 3 0.67 3.73 -9.42
N TYR A 4 0.63 3.30 -8.17
CA TYR A 4 -0.57 2.82 -7.50
C TYR A 4 -1.01 3.86 -6.47
N SER A 5 -2.27 4.28 -6.53
CA SER A 5 -2.88 5.07 -5.47
C SER A 5 -3.16 4.19 -4.25
N MET A 6 -3.29 4.78 -3.05
CA MET A 6 -3.63 4.04 -1.84
C MET A 6 -4.85 3.12 -1.98
N THR A 7 -5.88 3.56 -2.71
CA THR A 7 -7.09 2.75 -2.96
C THR A 7 -6.76 1.50 -3.75
N GLN A 8 -5.88 1.60 -4.75
CA GLN A 8 -5.43 0.45 -5.53
C GLN A 8 -4.54 -0.47 -4.70
N VAL A 9 -3.63 0.09 -3.89
CA VAL A 9 -2.80 -0.71 -2.97
C VAL A 9 -3.68 -1.48 -1.98
N ALA A 10 -4.65 -0.82 -1.35
CA ALA A 10 -5.58 -1.47 -0.43
C ALA A 10 -6.37 -2.59 -1.12
N SER A 11 -6.86 -2.36 -2.35
CA SER A 11 -7.53 -3.38 -3.16
C SER A 11 -6.62 -4.58 -3.48
N GLU A 12 -5.36 -4.33 -3.85
CA GLU A 12 -4.37 -5.38 -4.17
C GLU A 12 -3.98 -6.23 -2.95
N LEU A 13 -4.06 -5.63 -1.77
CA LEU A 13 -3.81 -6.25 -0.47
C LEU A 13 -5.06 -6.93 0.10
N GLY A 14 -6.24 -6.76 -0.53
CA GLY A 14 -7.50 -7.32 -0.04
C GLY A 14 -8.02 -6.66 1.25
N VAL A 15 -7.59 -5.42 1.55
CA VAL A 15 -7.99 -4.68 2.76
C VAL A 15 -8.77 -3.42 2.41
N CYS A 16 -9.58 -2.95 3.34
CA CYS A 16 -10.23 -1.64 3.21
C CYS A 16 -9.21 -0.50 3.26
N LEU A 17 -9.46 0.58 2.50
CA LEU A 17 -8.61 1.77 2.50
C LEU A 17 -8.41 2.37 3.91
N ASN A 18 -9.44 2.34 4.76
CA ASN A 18 -9.33 2.82 6.15
C ASN A 18 -8.42 1.92 7.00
N THR A 19 -8.49 0.60 6.81
CA THR A 19 -7.58 -0.34 7.46
C THR A 19 -6.15 -0.10 6.99
N PHE A 20 -5.96 0.11 5.69
CA PHE A 20 -4.67 0.50 5.11
C PHE A 20 -4.13 1.79 5.75
N LYS A 21 -4.95 2.84 5.81
CA LYS A 21 -4.59 4.12 6.44
C LYS A 21 -4.22 4.00 7.91
N LYS A 22 -4.95 3.17 8.66
CA LYS A 22 -4.80 3.08 10.12
C LYS A 22 -3.62 2.21 10.55
N TYR A 23 -3.38 1.10 9.86
CA TYR A 23 -2.43 0.08 10.31
C TYR A 23 -1.19 -0.05 9.41
N TYR A 24 -1.33 0.26 8.12
CA TYR A 24 -0.30 -0.02 7.13
C TYR A 24 0.39 1.23 6.58
N LEU A 25 -0.26 2.39 6.62
CA LEU A 25 0.30 3.63 6.11
C LEU A 25 1.52 4.11 6.91
N GLU A 26 1.51 3.92 8.24
CA GLU A 26 2.65 4.26 9.10
C GLU A 26 3.82 3.29 8.89
N LYS A 27 3.52 2.00 8.71
CA LYS A 27 4.53 0.94 8.45
C LYS A 27 5.10 1.01 7.02
N TYR A 28 4.30 1.48 6.07
CA TYR A 28 4.66 1.55 4.65
C TYR A 28 4.37 2.95 4.08
N PRO A 29 5.33 3.87 4.20
CA PRO A 29 5.19 5.21 3.64
C PRO A 29 5.10 5.18 2.11
N PRO A 30 4.45 6.18 1.49
CA PRO A 30 4.38 6.30 0.04
C PRO A 30 5.74 6.57 -0.59
N ASP A 31 6.01 5.94 -1.74
CA ASP A 31 7.19 6.23 -2.55
C ASP A 31 7.20 7.68 -3.04
N GLN A 32 6.02 8.25 -3.30
CA GLN A 32 5.87 9.63 -3.75
C GLN A 32 4.61 10.25 -3.17
N GLU A 33 4.75 11.43 -2.58
CA GLU A 33 3.63 12.23 -2.08
C GLU A 33 3.52 13.54 -2.86
N PHE A 34 2.34 13.82 -3.43
CA PHE A 34 2.00 15.08 -4.06
C PHE A 34 0.79 15.68 -3.33
N GLY A 35 1.08 16.49 -2.31
CA GLY A 35 0.06 17.03 -1.42
C GLY A 35 -0.76 15.92 -0.76
N VAL A 36 -2.03 15.81 -1.12
CA VAL A 36 -2.94 14.76 -0.60
C VAL A 36 -2.80 13.41 -1.32
N GLN A 37 -2.14 13.36 -2.48
CA GLN A 37 -2.00 12.14 -3.27
C GLN A 37 -0.76 11.36 -2.86
N LYS A 38 -0.97 10.16 -2.34
CA LYS A 38 0.08 9.19 -2.01
C LYS A 38 0.15 8.12 -3.09
N LYS A 39 1.32 7.96 -3.70
CA LYS A 39 1.60 7.03 -4.81
C LYS A 39 2.66 6.02 -4.40
N TYR A 40 2.46 4.78 -4.85
CA TYR A 40 3.32 3.64 -4.58
C TYR A 40 3.82 3.03 -5.87
N THR A 41 5.05 2.51 -5.86
CA THR A 41 5.58 1.76 -7.00
C THR A 41 5.08 0.32 -6.99
N ALA A 42 5.03 -0.32 -8.16
CA ALA A 42 4.67 -1.74 -8.26
C ALA A 42 5.52 -2.64 -7.35
N SER A 43 6.82 -2.34 -7.23
CA SER A 43 7.77 -3.02 -6.35
C SER A 43 7.36 -2.92 -4.88
N THR A 44 6.99 -1.72 -4.43
CA THR A 44 6.53 -1.50 -3.06
C THR A 44 5.24 -2.26 -2.79
N VAL A 45 4.26 -2.23 -3.71
CA VAL A 45 3.00 -2.97 -3.56
C VAL A 45 3.23 -4.48 -3.48
N VAL A 46 4.07 -5.04 -4.35
CA VAL A 46 4.41 -6.47 -4.32
C VAL A 46 5.12 -6.85 -3.02
N ARG A 47 6.00 -5.99 -2.51
CA ARG A 47 6.67 -6.20 -1.23
C ARG A 47 5.67 -6.18 -0.07
N MET A 48 4.81 -5.16 0.02
CA MET A 48 3.74 -5.10 1.01
C MET A 48 2.86 -6.33 0.97
N LYS A 49 2.45 -6.76 -0.23
CA LYS A 49 1.61 -7.94 -0.43
C LYS A 49 2.29 -9.20 0.08
N LYS A 50 3.59 -9.36 -0.18
CA LYS A 50 4.36 -10.49 0.36
C LYS A 50 4.50 -10.42 1.87
N GLU A 51 4.75 -9.26 2.47
CA GLU A 51 4.93 -9.16 3.92
C GLU A 51 3.60 -9.38 4.66
N ILE A 52 2.52 -8.73 4.20
CA ILE A 52 1.20 -8.77 4.84
C ILE A 52 0.54 -10.14 4.69
N LEU A 53 0.63 -10.78 3.51
CA LEU A 53 0.02 -12.10 3.30
C LEU A 53 0.84 -13.24 3.89
N LYS A 54 2.15 -13.04 4.15
CA LYS A 54 3.03 -14.07 4.72
C LYS A 54 3.02 -14.09 6.26
N GLU A 55 2.57 -13.02 6.92
CA GLU A 55 2.29 -13.01 8.37
C GLU A 55 1.03 -13.83 8.75
N GLY A 56 0.30 -14.40 7.78
CA GLY A 56 -0.91 -15.19 8.02
C GLY A 56 -0.79 -16.70 7.78
N ALA A 57 0.42 -17.26 7.67
CA ALA A 57 0.68 -18.68 7.39
C ALA A 57 1.31 -19.41 8.57
#